data_AF-A0A2G4HHE6-F1
#
_entry.id   AF-A0A2G4HHE6-F1
#
_cell.length_a   1.000
_cell.length_b   1.000
_cell.length_c   1.000
_cell.angle_alpha   90.00
_cell.angle_beta   90.00
_cell.angle_gamma   90.00
#
_symmetry.space_group_name_H-M   'P 1'
#
loop_
_entity.id
_entity.type
_entity.pdbx_description
1 polymer ?
#
loop_
_entity_poly.entity_id
_entity_poly.type
_entity_poly.pdbx_seq_one_letter_code
_entity_poly.pdbx_strand_id
1 'polypeptide(L)'
;MRYIEPHGHMVSRTTDDYQAMVTAGCAAVCEPAFWAGFDRSSADGFRDYFRQLTDYEPARAAKFLLPHFSWLCINPKEAEDLALAADVLAMIPEFLAKPNVLGIGEIGLNRNTRNELKVLEDHVALAVKHDQLILVHTPHLEDKLKGTRLILDLLASNRGVKPGRVIIDHVEE
;
A
#
# COMPACT_ATOMS: atom_id res chain seq x y z
N MET A 1 -2.90 -18.93 -18.84
CA MET A 1 -3.51 -19.09 -17.50
C MET A 1 -3.97 -17.71 -17.07
N ARG A 2 -5.14 -17.56 -16.43
CA ARG A 2 -5.54 -16.25 -15.89
C ARG A 2 -4.95 -16.08 -14.50
N TYR A 3 -4.40 -14.91 -14.20
CA TYR A 3 -3.84 -14.59 -12.88
C TYR A 3 -4.27 -13.19 -12.44
N ILE A 4 -4.12 -12.89 -11.16
CA ILE A 4 -4.23 -11.53 -10.61
C ILE A 4 -2.81 -11.12 -10.24
N GLU A 5 -2.41 -9.91 -10.62
CA GLU A 5 -1.19 -9.29 -10.13
C GLU A 5 -1.49 -8.64 -8.77
N PRO A 6 -1.12 -9.26 -7.63
CA PRO A 6 -1.44 -8.72 -6.31
C PRO A 6 -0.66 -7.44 -5.96
N HIS A 7 0.42 -7.15 -6.68
CA HIS A 7 1.29 -6.01 -6.38
C HIS A 7 2.00 -5.47 -7.64
N GLY A 8 1.50 -4.37 -8.20
CA GLY A 8 2.16 -3.66 -9.31
C GLY A 8 2.05 -2.14 -9.21
N HIS A 9 3.18 -1.43 -9.06
CA HIS A 9 3.23 0.05 -9.03
C HIS A 9 3.09 0.68 -10.43
N MET A 10 1.89 0.64 -10.99
CA MET A 10 1.64 1.06 -12.36
C MET A 10 1.88 2.55 -12.62
N VAL A 11 1.78 3.43 -11.64
CA VAL A 11 2.17 4.86 -11.75
C VAL A 11 3.61 5.01 -12.26
N SER A 12 4.50 4.06 -11.97
CA SER A 12 5.89 4.03 -12.45
C SER A 12 6.10 3.25 -13.77
N ARG A 13 5.01 2.76 -14.38
CA ARG A 13 5.02 1.91 -15.56
C ARG A 13 4.44 2.62 -16.78
N THR A 14 4.82 2.10 -17.93
CA THR A 14 4.34 2.56 -19.24
C THR A 14 3.01 1.88 -19.58
N THR A 15 2.33 2.38 -20.61
CA THR A 15 1.13 1.72 -21.12
C THR A 15 1.41 0.39 -21.81
N ASP A 16 2.63 0.17 -22.27
CA ASP A 16 3.05 -1.11 -22.87
C ASP A 16 3.02 -2.23 -21.82
N ASP A 17 3.31 -1.91 -20.55
CA ASP A 17 3.20 -2.85 -19.44
C ASP A 17 1.76 -3.34 -19.25
N TYR A 18 0.75 -2.46 -19.36
CA TYR A 18 -0.66 -2.87 -19.32
C TYR A 18 -1.02 -3.85 -20.44
N GLN A 19 -0.59 -3.55 -21.67
CA GLN A 19 -0.80 -4.43 -22.82
C GLN A 19 -0.11 -5.78 -22.62
N ALA A 20 1.12 -5.78 -22.11
CA ALA A 20 1.89 -7.00 -21.84
C ALA A 20 1.22 -7.86 -20.77
N MET A 21 0.77 -7.27 -19.66
CA MET A 21 0.06 -7.96 -18.58
C MET A 21 -1.21 -8.64 -19.11
N VAL A 22 -2.05 -7.92 -19.85
CA VAL A 22 -3.28 -8.49 -20.42
C VAL A 22 -2.96 -9.62 -21.40
N THR A 23 -1.93 -9.45 -22.24
CA THR A 23 -1.47 -10.48 -23.18
C THR A 23 -0.98 -11.75 -22.46
N ALA A 24 -0.33 -11.59 -21.30
CA ALA A 24 0.11 -12.69 -20.45
C ALA A 24 -1.05 -13.38 -19.69
N GLY A 25 -2.26 -12.81 -19.74
CA GLY A 25 -3.45 -13.34 -19.07
C GLY A 25 -3.75 -12.72 -17.70
N CYS A 26 -3.17 -11.55 -17.39
CA CYS A 26 -3.52 -10.80 -16.19
C CYS A 26 -4.99 -10.36 -16.25
N ALA A 27 -5.74 -10.72 -15.21
CA ALA A 27 -7.18 -10.47 -15.10
C ALA A 27 -7.48 -9.23 -14.25
N ALA A 28 -6.55 -8.82 -13.39
CA ALA A 28 -6.61 -7.60 -12.59
C ALA A 28 -5.22 -7.28 -12.03
N VAL A 29 -4.93 -5.99 -11.82
CA VAL A 29 -3.75 -5.51 -11.10
C VAL A 29 -4.15 -4.78 -9.84
N CYS A 30 -3.41 -5.04 -8.76
CA CYS A 30 -3.53 -4.34 -7.50
C CYS A 30 -2.29 -3.46 -7.31
N GLU A 31 -2.46 -2.14 -7.25
CA GLU A 31 -1.39 -1.16 -7.13
C GLU A 31 -1.33 -0.57 -5.71
N PRO A 32 -0.29 -0.90 -4.93
CA PRO A 32 -0.10 -0.23 -3.66
C PRO A 32 0.49 1.16 -3.82
N ALA A 33 0.04 2.10 -2.98
CA ALA A 33 0.67 3.40 -2.80
C ALA A 33 2.13 3.22 -2.39
N PHE A 34 3.07 3.92 -3.03
CA PHE A 34 4.51 3.74 -2.79
C PHE A 34 5.29 5.06 -2.77
N TRP A 35 6.55 4.95 -2.36
CA TRP A 35 7.49 6.07 -2.34
C TRP A 35 8.03 6.37 -3.74
N ALA A 36 7.79 7.60 -4.22
CA ALA A 36 8.04 7.98 -5.62
C ALA A 36 9.52 8.28 -5.97
N GLY A 37 10.46 7.90 -5.10
CA GLY A 37 11.88 8.29 -5.25
C GLY A 37 12.25 9.59 -4.53
N PHE A 38 11.27 10.26 -3.90
CA PHE A 38 11.42 11.48 -3.13
C PHE A 38 10.28 11.60 -2.12
N ASP A 39 10.51 12.36 -1.04
CA ASP A 39 9.50 12.62 -0.02
C ASP A 39 8.53 13.70 -0.52
N ARG A 40 7.24 13.40 -0.46
CA ARG A 40 6.21 14.40 -0.79
C ARG A 40 6.25 15.52 0.26
N SER A 41 6.10 16.76 -0.21
CA SER A 41 6.27 17.95 0.62
C SER A 41 5.08 18.27 1.53
N SER A 42 3.91 17.68 1.28
CA SER A 42 2.70 17.92 2.07
C SER A 42 1.67 16.80 1.88
N ALA A 43 0.67 16.80 2.76
CA ALA A 43 -0.50 15.93 2.63
C ALA A 43 -1.28 16.18 1.32
N ASP A 44 -1.27 17.41 0.78
CA ASP A 44 -1.90 17.69 -0.52
C ASP A 44 -1.22 16.94 -1.67
N GLY A 45 0.10 16.72 -1.59
CA GLY A 45 0.82 15.86 -2.54
C GLY A 45 0.35 14.41 -2.47
N PHE A 46 0.05 13.90 -1.27
CA PHE A 46 -0.59 12.59 -1.10
C PHE A 46 -2.03 12.58 -1.61
N ARG A 47 -2.78 13.66 -1.42
CA ARG A 47 -4.16 13.78 -1.93
C ARG A 47 -4.20 13.62 -3.44
N ASP A 48 -3.35 14.34 -4.17
CA ASP A 48 -3.28 14.22 -5.62
C ASP A 48 -2.78 12.85 -6.06
N TYR A 49 -1.85 12.25 -5.32
CA TYR A 49 -1.40 10.89 -5.56
C TYR A 49 -2.52 9.85 -5.35
N PHE A 50 -3.32 9.95 -4.29
CA PHE A 50 -4.46 9.07 -4.07
C PHE A 50 -5.54 9.26 -5.14
N ARG A 51 -5.75 10.48 -5.64
CA ARG A 51 -6.60 10.71 -6.82
C ARG A 51 -6.03 10.07 -8.07
N GLN A 52 -4.71 10.09 -8.26
CA GLN A 52 -4.07 9.37 -9.36
C GLN A 52 -4.36 7.87 -9.27
N LEU A 53 -4.12 7.25 -8.10
CA LEU A 53 -4.37 5.82 -7.89
C LEU A 53 -5.84 5.44 -8.06
N THR A 54 -6.76 6.30 -7.61
CA THR A 54 -8.17 5.92 -7.49
C THR A 54 -9.04 6.36 -8.65
N ASP A 55 -8.65 7.39 -9.40
CA ASP A 55 -9.41 7.93 -10.54
C ASP A 55 -8.66 7.77 -11.87
N TYR A 56 -7.37 8.14 -11.91
CA TYR A 56 -6.63 8.19 -13.17
C TYR A 56 -6.09 6.82 -13.61
N GLU A 57 -5.39 6.10 -12.73
CA GLU A 57 -4.83 4.78 -13.03
C GLU A 57 -5.88 3.76 -13.47
N PRO A 58 -7.06 3.62 -12.81
CA PRO A 58 -8.10 2.74 -13.33
C PRO A 58 -8.63 3.18 -14.69
N ALA A 59 -8.78 4.48 -14.96
CA ALA A 59 -9.16 4.95 -16.29
C ALA A 59 -8.06 4.70 -17.34
N ARG A 60 -6.79 4.75 -16.94
CA ARG A 60 -5.63 4.44 -17.79
C ARG A 60 -5.59 2.94 -18.12
N ALA A 61 -5.74 2.07 -17.12
CA ALA A 61 -5.75 0.61 -17.26
C ALA A 61 -6.97 0.10 -18.05
N ALA A 62 -8.14 0.74 -17.89
CA ALA A 62 -9.37 0.38 -18.60
C ALA A 62 -9.25 0.46 -20.13
N LYS A 63 -8.35 1.31 -20.65
CA LYS A 63 -8.04 1.39 -22.11
C LYS A 63 -7.48 0.06 -22.66
N PHE A 64 -6.93 -0.78 -21.78
CA PHE A 64 -6.38 -2.09 -22.08
C PHE A 64 -7.26 -3.24 -21.57
N LEU A 65 -8.47 -2.92 -21.06
CA LEU A 65 -9.38 -3.89 -20.45
C LEU A 65 -8.81 -4.58 -19.19
N LEU A 66 -7.88 -3.92 -18.49
CA LEU A 66 -7.33 -4.41 -17.23
C LEU A 66 -8.02 -3.72 -16.04
N PRO A 67 -8.79 -4.45 -15.22
CA PRO A 67 -9.26 -3.96 -13.92
C PRO A 67 -8.06 -3.57 -13.04
N HIS A 68 -8.14 -2.40 -12.43
CA HIS A 68 -7.10 -1.86 -11.57
C HIS A 68 -7.70 -1.54 -10.21
N PHE A 69 -7.02 -1.99 -9.17
CA PHE A 69 -7.35 -1.80 -7.77
C PHE A 69 -6.18 -1.14 -7.07
N SER A 70 -6.42 -0.45 -5.96
CA SER A 70 -5.40 0.31 -5.25
C SER A 70 -5.37 0.02 -3.75
N TRP A 71 -4.20 0.13 -3.16
CA TRP A 71 -4.01 0.19 -1.71
C TRP A 71 -3.49 1.56 -1.29
N LEU A 72 -3.91 2.07 -0.13
CA LEU A 72 -3.56 3.42 0.32
C LEU A 72 -2.72 3.37 1.59
N CYS A 73 -1.66 4.19 1.65
CA CYS A 73 -0.83 4.36 2.83
C CYS A 73 0.02 5.65 2.74
N ILE A 74 0.82 5.86 3.78
CA ILE A 74 2.07 6.62 3.70
C ILE A 74 3.22 5.60 3.80
N ASN A 75 4.21 5.72 2.92
CA ASN A 75 5.33 4.77 2.88
C ASN A 75 6.22 4.95 4.13
N PRO A 76 6.83 3.88 4.69
CA PRO A 76 7.72 3.98 5.84
C PRO A 76 8.88 4.98 5.67
N LYS A 77 9.35 5.25 4.44
CA LYS A 77 10.38 6.27 4.19
C LYS A 77 9.89 7.69 4.53
N GLU A 78 8.63 7.99 4.22
CA GLU A 78 7.99 9.29 4.50
C GLU A 78 7.43 9.35 5.94
N ALA A 79 7.30 8.20 6.61
CA ALA A 79 6.77 8.06 7.97
C ALA A 79 7.70 8.59 9.08
N GLU A 80 8.94 8.99 8.75
CA GLU A 80 9.83 9.66 9.71
C GLU A 80 9.32 11.05 10.10
N ASP A 81 8.57 11.72 9.22
CA ASP A 81 7.84 12.94 9.55
C ASP A 81 6.46 12.56 10.12
N LEU A 82 6.38 12.51 11.46
CA LEU A 82 5.16 12.15 12.16
C LEU A 82 4.01 13.15 11.95
N ALA A 83 4.30 14.42 11.67
CA ALA A 83 3.26 15.41 11.40
C ALA A 83 2.63 15.15 10.03
N LEU A 84 3.48 14.96 9.02
CA LEU A 84 3.02 14.55 7.67
C LEU A 84 2.26 13.22 7.73
N ALA A 85 2.79 12.22 8.45
CA ALA A 85 2.13 10.93 8.58
C ALA A 85 0.73 11.05 9.19
N ALA A 86 0.58 11.86 10.25
CA ALA A 86 -0.71 12.10 10.88
C ALA A 86 -1.71 12.76 9.92
N ASP A 87 -1.27 13.77 9.16
CA ASP A 87 -2.11 14.45 8.18
C ASP A 87 -2.57 13.52 7.05
N VAL A 88 -1.66 12.66 6.54
CA VAL A 88 -1.99 11.69 5.50
C VAL A 88 -2.93 10.60 6.02
N LEU A 89 -2.67 10.05 7.22
CA LEU A 89 -3.54 9.06 7.85
C LEU A 89 -4.96 9.57 8.08
N ALA A 90 -5.10 10.84 8.48
CA ALA A 90 -6.40 11.48 8.66
C ALA A 90 -7.19 11.63 7.36
N MET A 91 -6.50 11.71 6.22
CA MET A 91 -7.09 11.86 4.89
C MET A 91 -7.58 10.54 4.28
N ILE A 92 -6.87 9.42 4.52
CA ILE A 92 -7.18 8.12 3.90
C ILE A 92 -8.66 7.73 3.96
N PRO A 93 -9.40 7.90 5.08
CA PRO A 93 -10.83 7.57 5.16
C PRO A 93 -11.71 8.18 4.07
N GLU A 94 -11.34 9.34 3.52
CA GLU A 94 -12.09 9.99 2.42
C GLU A 94 -12.08 9.14 1.14
N PHE A 95 -11.05 8.33 0.94
CA PHE A 95 -10.85 7.51 -0.26
C PHE A 95 -11.31 6.06 -0.10
N LEU A 96 -11.47 5.55 1.13
CA LEU A 96 -11.86 4.16 1.39
C LEU A 96 -13.24 3.78 0.83
N ALA A 97 -14.10 4.76 0.55
CA ALA A 97 -15.41 4.53 -0.06
C ALA A 97 -15.34 4.26 -1.58
N LYS A 98 -14.18 4.46 -2.23
CA LYS A 98 -14.04 4.22 -3.66
C LYS A 98 -14.00 2.72 -3.96
N PRO A 99 -14.71 2.23 -4.99
CA PRO A 99 -14.93 0.80 -5.22
C PRO A 99 -13.67 0.01 -5.60
N ASN A 100 -12.62 0.71 -6.05
CA ASN A 100 -11.34 0.13 -6.43
C ASN A 100 -10.29 0.18 -5.30
N VAL A 101 -10.61 0.72 -4.13
CA VAL A 101 -9.71 0.72 -2.97
C VAL A 101 -9.89 -0.58 -2.19
N LEU A 102 -8.82 -1.36 -2.06
CA LEU A 102 -8.83 -2.66 -1.38
C LEU A 102 -8.68 -2.54 0.14
N GLY A 103 -7.95 -1.51 0.58
CA GLY A 103 -7.70 -1.26 1.99
C GLY A 103 -6.41 -0.48 2.21
N ILE A 104 -5.75 -0.79 3.34
CA ILE A 104 -4.52 -0.15 3.77
C ILE A 104 -3.35 -1.04 3.39
N GLY A 105 -2.45 -0.58 2.53
CA GLY A 105 -1.43 -1.46 1.95
C GLY A 105 -0.12 -0.79 1.59
N GLU A 106 0.92 -1.60 1.38
CA GLU A 106 2.33 -1.17 1.36
C GLU A 106 2.81 -0.58 2.69
N ILE A 107 2.18 -0.99 3.79
CA ILE A 107 2.58 -0.56 5.13
C ILE A 107 3.69 -1.48 5.64
N GLY A 108 4.57 -0.97 6.48
CA GLY A 108 5.66 -1.78 7.00
C GLY A 108 6.74 -0.94 7.63
N LEU A 109 7.96 -1.47 7.59
CA LEU A 109 9.16 -0.83 8.12
C LEU A 109 10.21 -0.75 7.01
N ASN A 110 11.10 0.24 7.10
CA ASN A 110 12.23 0.38 6.18
C ASN A 110 13.55 0.37 6.95
N ARG A 111 13.69 1.20 7.99
CA ARG A 111 14.87 1.28 8.88
C ARG A 111 14.59 0.78 10.30
N ASN A 112 13.40 0.26 10.56
CA ASN A 112 12.95 -0.24 11.86
C ASN A 112 13.02 0.83 12.97
N THR A 113 12.71 2.08 12.64
CA THR A 113 12.73 3.17 13.62
C THR A 113 11.45 3.17 14.46
N ARG A 114 11.49 3.92 15.58
CA ARG A 114 10.30 4.10 16.42
C ARG A 114 9.19 4.87 15.70
N ASN A 115 9.56 5.78 14.80
CA ASN A 115 8.61 6.56 14.02
C ASN A 115 7.88 5.66 13.01
N GLU A 116 8.63 4.86 12.25
CA GLU A 116 8.06 3.86 11.34
C GLU A 116 7.13 2.90 12.08
N LEU A 117 7.54 2.39 13.25
CA LEU A 117 6.71 1.48 14.05
C LEU A 117 5.42 2.15 14.54
N LYS A 118 5.48 3.41 14.97
CA LYS A 118 4.30 4.18 15.39
C LYS A 118 3.33 4.39 14.23
N VAL A 119 3.83 4.72 13.05
CA VAL A 119 2.99 4.93 11.86
C VAL A 119 2.40 3.60 11.38
N LEU A 120 3.15 2.51 11.43
CA LEU A 120 2.62 1.16 11.18
C LEU A 120 1.48 0.80 12.14
N GLU A 121 1.62 1.10 13.43
CA GLU A 121 0.56 0.92 14.42
C GLU A 121 -0.69 1.72 14.05
N ASP A 122 -0.52 2.98 13.62
CA ASP A 122 -1.62 3.84 13.21
C ASP A 122 -2.32 3.36 11.94
N HIS A 123 -1.57 2.84 10.95
CA HIS A 123 -2.15 2.20 9.76
C HIS A 123 -2.98 0.96 10.13
N VAL A 124 -2.47 0.10 11.02
CA VAL A 124 -3.18 -1.09 11.49
C VAL A 124 -4.44 -0.69 12.24
N ALA A 125 -4.35 0.31 13.13
CA ALA A 125 -5.50 0.84 13.84
C ALA A 125 -6.56 1.41 12.88
N LEU A 126 -6.13 2.12 11.84
CA LEU A 126 -7.00 2.66 10.79
C LEU A 126 -7.70 1.53 10.02
N ALA A 127 -6.96 0.50 9.60
CA ALA A 127 -7.50 -0.65 8.89
C ALA A 127 -8.55 -1.39 9.73
N VAL A 128 -8.26 -1.64 11.01
CA VAL A 128 -9.20 -2.27 11.95
C VAL A 128 -10.45 -1.42 12.14
N LYS A 129 -10.29 -0.11 12.37
CA LYS A 129 -11.41 0.83 12.59
C LYS A 129 -12.39 0.85 11.42
N HIS A 130 -11.88 0.72 10.19
CA HIS A 130 -12.67 0.78 8.96
C HIS A 130 -12.93 -0.60 8.33
N ASP A 131 -12.64 -1.70 9.03
CA ASP A 131 -12.75 -3.11 8.58
C ASP A 131 -12.10 -3.35 7.19
N GLN A 132 -10.95 -2.73 6.95
CA GLN A 132 -10.21 -2.83 5.68
C GLN A 132 -9.30 -4.07 5.62
N LEU A 133 -8.88 -4.44 4.41
CA LEU A 133 -7.77 -5.39 4.21
C LEU A 133 -6.43 -4.71 4.55
N ILE A 134 -5.43 -5.54 4.87
CA ILE A 134 -4.06 -5.10 5.18
C ILE A 134 -3.08 -5.79 4.22
N LEU A 135 -2.25 -4.99 3.54
CA LEU A 135 -1.09 -5.47 2.78
C LEU A 135 0.18 -4.91 3.41
N VAL A 136 1.07 -5.80 3.85
CA VAL A 136 2.32 -5.44 4.50
C VAL A 136 3.49 -5.69 3.57
N HIS A 137 4.37 -4.70 3.43
CA HIS A 137 5.66 -4.84 2.77
C HIS A 137 6.76 -5.14 3.80
N THR A 138 7.47 -6.24 3.64
CA THR A 138 8.63 -6.56 4.49
C THR A 138 9.86 -5.72 4.09
N PRO A 139 10.76 -5.37 5.02
CA PRO A 139 11.89 -4.47 4.71
C PRO A 139 12.87 -5.05 3.69
N HIS A 140 13.68 -4.21 3.03
CA HIS A 140 14.68 -4.65 2.05
C HIS A 140 16.11 -4.91 2.61
N LEU A 141 16.42 -4.49 3.84
CA LEU A 141 17.79 -4.37 4.37
C LEU A 141 18.31 -5.63 5.10
N GLU A 142 19.59 -5.64 5.50
CA GLU A 142 20.24 -6.71 6.30
C GLU A 142 19.45 -7.15 7.55
N ASP A 143 18.60 -6.27 8.09
CA ASP A 143 17.73 -6.51 9.24
C ASP A 143 16.32 -7.03 8.86
N LYS A 144 16.10 -7.56 7.65
CA LYS A 144 14.76 -8.00 7.17
C LYS A 144 14.07 -8.95 8.14
N LEU A 145 14.74 -10.02 8.58
CA LEU A 145 14.18 -10.96 9.56
C LEU A 145 13.74 -10.28 10.86
N LYS A 146 14.51 -9.30 11.34
CA LYS A 146 14.17 -8.54 12.55
C LYS A 146 12.95 -7.65 12.32
N GLY A 147 12.91 -6.92 11.21
CA GLY A 147 11.78 -6.07 10.86
C GLY A 147 10.49 -6.88 10.64
N THR A 148 10.58 -8.03 9.96
CA THR A 148 9.46 -8.94 9.74
C THR A 148 8.92 -9.48 11.06
N ARG A 149 9.78 -9.84 12.01
CA ARG A 149 9.35 -10.20 13.37
C ARG A 149 8.63 -9.06 14.08
N LEU A 150 9.17 -7.84 14.04
CA LEU A 150 8.51 -6.67 14.64
C LEU A 150 7.12 -6.43 14.06
N ILE A 151 6.96 -6.57 12.74
CA ILE A 151 5.67 -6.42 12.08
C ILE A 151 4.69 -7.52 12.52
N LEU A 152 5.13 -8.79 12.52
CA LEU A 152 4.30 -9.91 12.96
C LEU A 152 3.89 -9.78 14.43
N ASP A 153 4.80 -9.38 15.31
CA ASP A 153 4.53 -9.15 16.73
C ASP A 153 3.50 -8.03 16.92
N LEU A 154 3.63 -6.92 16.18
CA LEU A 154 2.66 -5.82 16.20
C LEU A 154 1.28 -6.29 15.74
N LEU A 155 1.19 -6.98 14.60
CA LEU A 155 -0.07 -7.51 14.07
C LEU A 155 -0.72 -8.50 15.03
N ALA A 156 0.07 -9.41 15.63
CA ALA A 156 -0.42 -10.40 16.57
C ALA A 156 -0.87 -9.78 17.91
N SER A 157 -0.26 -8.67 18.33
CA SER A 157 -0.63 -7.97 19.56
C SER A 157 -1.99 -7.25 19.46
N ASN A 158 -2.44 -6.92 18.25
CA ASN A 158 -3.68 -6.19 18.02
C ASN A 158 -4.87 -7.15 17.81
N ARG A 159 -5.74 -7.27 18.82
CA ARG A 159 -6.91 -8.16 18.81
C ARG A 159 -7.94 -7.88 17.70
N GLY A 160 -7.92 -6.69 17.11
CA GLY A 160 -8.80 -6.34 15.99
C GLY A 160 -8.33 -6.89 14.64
N VAL A 161 -7.06 -7.26 14.52
CA VAL A 161 -6.48 -7.82 13.30
C VAL A 161 -6.98 -9.23 13.07
N LYS A 162 -7.56 -9.47 11.90
CA LYS A 162 -8.04 -10.80 11.46
C LYS A 162 -7.00 -11.38 10.50
N PRO A 163 -6.27 -12.47 10.83
CA PRO A 163 -5.19 -12.99 9.98
C PRO A 163 -5.61 -13.28 8.53
N GLY A 164 -6.84 -13.76 8.30
CA GLY A 164 -7.38 -14.00 6.95
C GLY A 164 -7.66 -12.74 6.11
N ARG A 165 -7.35 -11.54 6.62
CA ARG A 165 -7.46 -10.24 5.95
C ARG A 165 -6.11 -9.52 5.83
N VAL A 166 -5.01 -10.22 6.11
CA VAL A 166 -3.66 -9.68 6.06
C VAL A 166 -2.85 -10.46 5.04
N ILE A 167 -2.13 -9.74 4.17
CA ILE A 167 -1.10 -10.31 3.29
C ILE A 167 0.24 -9.76 3.75
N ILE A 168 1.20 -10.65 3.98
CA ILE A 168 2.60 -10.30 4.18
C ILE A 168 3.32 -10.53 2.85
N ASP A 169 3.87 -9.47 2.29
CA ASP A 169 4.47 -9.46 0.97
C ASP A 169 6.00 -9.52 1.02
N HIS A 170 6.61 -9.93 -0.09
CA HIS A 170 8.05 -10.08 -0.26
C HIS A 170 8.73 -10.97 0.78
N VAL A 171 8.09 -12.08 1.18
CA VAL A 171 8.62 -13.03 2.17
C VAL A 171 9.82 -13.79 1.57
N GLU A 172 11.02 -13.30 1.85
CA GLU A 172 12.31 -13.80 1.31
C GLU A 172 13.38 -13.95 2.42
N GLU A 173 12.97 -13.87 3.69
CA GLU A 173 13.82 -13.97 4.89
C GLU A 173 14.55 -15.31 5.05
#